data_AF-A0A7Z9LZN4-F1
#
_entry.id   AF-A0A7Z9LZN4-F1
#
_cell.length_a   1.000
_cell.length_b   1.000
_cell.length_c   1.000
_cell.angle_alpha   90.00
_cell.angle_beta   90.00
_cell.angle_gamma   90.00
#
_symmetry.space_group_name_H-M   'P 1'
#
loop_
_entity.id
_entity.type
_entity.pdbx_description
1 polymer ?
#
loop_
_entity_poly.entity_id
_entity_poly.type
_entity_poly.pdbx_seq_one_letter_code
_entity_poly.pdbx_strand_id
1 'polypeptide(L)'
;MRRRNFTPKIIMIGLFAFFAAFLLYPIWLTVQGGFESRDGGFTIHHILTVFRDPILLDGFLNAIGIAIGTTLACLIIALPLATLAARYTFPFKGVFSALVLVPLILPPFVGAIGLHHLLGKYGAVNTFLVDMGVFSEGYDFIGNGGFWAIVFIEALHLYPILYLNATAALANLDPALEEAAENMGASQWQRFKQIVLPLIRPGLFAGATIVFIWSFTELGTPLMFDYQTVTPVQIFNGIKEMNTSQEPYALTAVMLFAAIMFYLLGKMVFGGKAYAMYSKASVQSTLQKLSPLKGWLAMAAFTIVIGLAVLPHISVLFTSLAVEGSWYKSVFPQSWTLEHFDGA
;
A
#
# COMPACT_ATOMS: atom_id res chain seq x y z
N MET A 1 -44.00 18.99 25.63
CA MET A 1 -43.00 19.80 24.89
C MET A 1 -41.59 19.34 25.27
N ARG A 2 -40.86 18.65 24.37
CA ARG A 2 -39.46 18.26 24.59
C ARG A 2 -38.58 19.50 24.40
N ARG A 3 -37.97 20.03 25.47
CA ARG A 3 -36.95 21.10 25.36
C ARG A 3 -35.77 20.53 24.55
N ARG A 4 -35.50 21.10 23.38
CA ARG A 4 -34.30 20.76 22.58
C ARG A 4 -33.08 21.29 23.34
N ASN A 5 -32.28 20.39 23.92
CA ASN A 5 -30.96 20.74 24.45
C ASN A 5 -30.02 21.04 23.28
N PHE A 6 -29.60 22.30 23.15
CA PHE A 6 -28.68 22.75 22.09
C PHE A 6 -27.20 22.51 22.45
N THR A 7 -26.88 22.22 23.72
CA THR A 7 -25.53 21.99 24.21
C THR A 7 -24.74 20.95 23.41
N PRO A 8 -25.28 19.76 23.06
CA PRO A 8 -24.54 18.78 22.27
C PRO A 8 -24.19 19.28 20.85
N LYS A 9 -25.07 20.09 20.24
CA LYS A 9 -24.80 20.66 18.91
C LYS A 9 -23.70 21.72 18.96
N ILE A 10 -23.70 22.55 20.00
CA ILE A 10 -22.67 23.57 20.20
C ILE A 10 -21.31 22.91 20.44
N ILE A 11 -21.26 21.87 21.29
CA ILE A 11 -20.03 21.10 21.53
C ILE A 11 -19.55 20.45 20.23
N MET A 12 -20.43 19.83 19.46
CA MET A 12 -20.08 19.20 18.19
C MET A 12 -19.54 20.20 17.16
N ILE A 13 -20.18 21.38 17.02
CA ILE A 13 -19.73 22.45 16.14
C ILE A 13 -18.36 22.99 16.60
N GLY A 14 -18.18 23.21 17.90
CA GLY A 14 -16.92 23.67 18.48
C GLY A 14 -15.78 22.69 18.24
N LEU A 15 -16.02 21.39 18.46
CA LEU A 15 -15.05 20.34 18.17
C LEU A 15 -14.72 20.27 16.68
N PHE A 16 -15.73 20.32 15.79
CA PHE A 16 -15.49 20.30 14.35
C PHE A 16 -14.68 21.51 13.89
N ALA A 17 -15.00 22.71 14.38
CA ALA A 17 -14.25 23.93 14.06
C ALA A 17 -12.81 23.85 14.57
N PHE A 18 -12.59 23.35 15.79
CA PHE A 18 -11.26 23.16 16.36
C PHE A 18 -10.40 22.21 15.52
N PHE A 19 -10.92 21.02 15.18
CA PHE A 19 -10.19 20.05 14.36
C PHE A 19 -9.98 20.54 12.92
N ALA A 20 -10.99 21.19 12.33
CA ALA A 20 -10.87 21.78 10.99
C ALA A 20 -9.78 22.86 10.96
N ALA A 21 -9.73 23.75 11.95
CA ALA A 21 -8.68 24.76 12.03
C ALA A 21 -7.29 24.12 12.16
N PHE A 22 -7.13 23.14 13.04
CA PHE A 22 -5.83 22.49 13.26
C PHE A 22 -5.34 21.68 12.06
N LEU A 23 -6.24 21.09 11.28
CA LEU A 23 -5.88 20.31 10.09
C LEU A 23 -5.71 21.18 8.84
N LEU A 24 -6.62 22.13 8.61
CA LEU A 24 -6.63 22.94 7.40
C LEU A 24 -5.60 24.08 7.45
N TYR A 25 -5.25 24.58 8.64
CA TYR A 25 -4.30 25.69 8.74
C TYR A 25 -2.88 25.31 8.28
N PRO A 26 -2.27 24.19 8.71
CA PRO A 26 -0.97 23.78 8.17
C PRO A 26 -1.01 23.49 6.67
N ILE A 27 -2.07 22.85 6.19
CA ILE A 27 -2.27 22.60 4.75
C ILE A 27 -2.34 23.93 3.99
N TRP A 28 -3.09 24.90 4.52
CA TRP A 28 -3.18 26.24 3.97
C TRP A 28 -1.81 26.92 3.90
N LEU A 29 -1.03 26.90 4.99
CA LEU A 29 0.31 27.47 5.03
C LEU A 29 1.23 26.81 3.99
N THR A 30 1.20 25.48 3.89
CA THR A 30 2.01 24.74 2.92
C THR A 30 1.62 25.07 1.49
N VAL A 31 0.32 25.11 1.18
CA VAL A 31 -0.17 25.48 -0.14
C VAL A 31 0.19 26.93 -0.45
N GLN A 32 -0.04 27.85 0.49
CA GLN A 32 0.28 29.27 0.33
C GLN A 32 1.76 29.49 0.06
N GLY A 33 2.66 28.82 0.78
CA GLY A 33 4.11 28.91 0.55
C GLY A 33 4.51 28.55 -0.88
N GLY A 34 3.84 27.56 -1.49
CA GLY A 34 4.06 27.18 -2.90
C GLY A 34 3.67 28.26 -3.92
N PHE A 35 2.87 29.25 -3.51
CA PHE A 35 2.45 30.39 -4.33
C PHE A 35 3.05 31.73 -3.88
N GLU A 36 3.99 31.73 -2.93
CA GLU A 36 4.58 32.96 -2.40
C GLU A 36 5.92 33.27 -3.10
N SER A 37 6.09 34.52 -3.52
CA SER A 37 7.36 35.01 -4.07
C SER A 37 8.36 35.32 -2.98
N ARG A 38 9.67 35.23 -3.29
CA ARG A 38 10.76 35.56 -2.35
C ARG A 38 10.70 37.00 -1.82
N ASP A 39 10.20 37.92 -2.64
CA ASP A 39 10.05 39.34 -2.29
C ASP A 39 8.66 39.68 -1.72
N GLY A 40 7.85 38.65 -1.44
CA GLY A 40 6.45 38.77 -1.08
C GLY A 40 5.53 38.87 -2.30
N GLY A 41 4.26 38.48 -2.10
CA GLY A 41 3.23 38.49 -3.16
C GLY A 41 3.02 37.14 -3.84
N PHE A 42 1.97 37.07 -4.66
CA PHE A 42 1.55 35.84 -5.32
C PHE A 42 2.38 35.53 -6.57
N THR A 43 2.84 34.29 -6.70
CA THR A 43 3.53 33.77 -7.88
C THR A 43 3.09 32.35 -8.19
N ILE A 44 3.08 31.97 -9.47
CA ILE A 44 2.90 30.58 -9.92
C ILE A 44 4.21 29.96 -10.40
N HIS A 45 5.32 30.71 -10.31
CA HIS A 45 6.59 30.31 -10.87
C HIS A 45 7.07 28.97 -10.30
N HIS A 46 7.05 28.80 -8.98
CA HIS A 46 7.49 27.57 -8.33
C HIS A 46 6.67 26.35 -8.74
N ILE A 47 5.33 26.50 -8.87
CA ILE A 47 4.45 25.45 -9.37
C ILE A 47 4.80 25.07 -10.81
N LEU A 48 5.05 26.06 -11.68
CA LEU A 48 5.45 25.81 -13.06
C LEU A 48 6.84 25.17 -13.17
N THR A 49 7.76 25.51 -12.26
CA THR A 49 9.10 24.92 -12.21
C THR A 49 9.05 23.41 -12.00
N VAL A 50 8.11 22.89 -11.20
CA VAL A 50 7.92 21.44 -11.02
C VAL A 50 7.73 20.70 -12.35
N PHE A 51 7.07 21.32 -13.33
CA PHE A 51 6.81 20.73 -14.64
C PHE A 51 7.83 21.09 -15.72
N ARG A 52 8.79 21.98 -15.41
CA ARG A 52 9.81 22.47 -16.36
C ARG A 52 11.20 21.96 -16.01
N ASP A 53 11.48 21.78 -14.73
CA ASP A 53 12.71 21.17 -14.25
C ASP A 53 12.64 19.65 -14.46
N PRO A 54 13.54 19.06 -15.27
CA PRO A 54 13.53 17.62 -15.52
C PRO A 54 13.65 16.78 -14.24
N ILE A 55 14.41 17.22 -13.23
CA ILE A 55 14.65 16.47 -12.00
C ILE A 55 13.37 16.40 -11.17
N LEU A 56 12.66 17.52 -11.04
CA LEU A 56 11.39 17.59 -10.31
C LEU A 56 10.27 16.84 -11.05
N LEU A 57 10.23 16.97 -12.38
CA LEU A 57 9.25 16.27 -13.21
C LEU A 57 9.48 14.76 -13.16
N ASP A 58 10.72 14.29 -13.26
CA ASP A 58 11.06 12.86 -13.15
C ASP A 58 10.68 12.33 -11.76
N GLY A 59 10.96 13.09 -10.70
CA GLY A 59 10.54 12.74 -9.34
C GLY A 59 9.02 12.58 -9.21
N PHE A 60 8.26 13.47 -9.84
CA PHE A 60 6.80 13.43 -9.85
C PHE A 60 6.25 12.25 -10.66
N LEU A 61 6.81 12.00 -11.85
CA LEU A 61 6.42 10.87 -12.69
C LEU A 61 6.79 9.54 -12.04
N ASN A 62 7.94 9.44 -11.36
CA ASN A 62 8.33 8.25 -10.62
C ASN A 62 7.38 8.00 -9.44
N ALA A 63 6.96 9.03 -8.69
CA ALA A 63 5.98 8.89 -7.61
C ALA A 63 4.64 8.34 -8.14
N ILE A 64 4.15 8.86 -9.28
CA ILE A 64 2.95 8.33 -9.94
C ILE A 64 3.17 6.88 -10.39
N GLY A 65 4.31 6.60 -11.02
CA GLY A 65 4.65 5.28 -11.53
C GLY A 65 4.69 4.24 -10.41
N ILE A 66 5.33 4.56 -9.28
CA ILE A 66 5.39 3.71 -8.08
C ILE A 66 3.97 3.48 -7.57
N ALA A 67 3.18 4.55 -7.37
CA ALA A 67 1.80 4.42 -6.89
C ALA A 67 0.91 3.54 -7.77
N ILE A 68 1.01 3.67 -9.09
CA ILE A 68 0.29 2.80 -10.04
C ILE A 68 0.82 1.37 -9.95
N GLY A 69 2.14 1.18 -10.00
CA GLY A 69 2.79 -0.13 -9.95
C GLY A 69 2.41 -0.90 -8.69
N THR A 70 2.53 -0.25 -7.52
CA THR A 70 2.16 -0.78 -6.22
C THR A 70 0.69 -1.16 -6.18
N THR A 71 -0.20 -0.27 -6.63
CA THR A 71 -1.65 -0.54 -6.64
C THR A 71 -2.02 -1.74 -7.53
N LEU A 72 -1.40 -1.85 -8.71
CA LEU A 72 -1.61 -2.99 -9.62
C LEU A 72 -1.05 -4.28 -9.04
N ALA A 73 0.14 -4.24 -8.43
CA ALA A 73 0.71 -5.40 -7.74
C ALA A 73 -0.16 -5.85 -6.57
N CYS A 74 -0.68 -4.92 -5.76
CA CYS A 74 -1.66 -5.23 -4.72
C CYS A 74 -2.94 -5.86 -5.29
N LEU A 75 -3.45 -5.40 -6.43
CA LEU A 75 -4.61 -6.02 -7.10
C LEU A 75 -4.32 -7.46 -7.51
N ILE A 76 -3.16 -7.71 -8.11
CA ILE A 76 -2.72 -9.04 -8.56
C ILE A 76 -2.60 -10.00 -7.37
N ILE A 77 -2.14 -9.53 -6.21
CA ILE A 77 -1.99 -10.36 -5.01
C ILE A 77 -3.33 -10.53 -4.28
N ALA A 78 -4.00 -9.42 -3.97
CA ALA A 78 -5.13 -9.42 -3.04
C ALA A 78 -6.41 -9.99 -3.66
N LEU A 79 -6.67 -9.76 -4.95
CA LEU A 79 -7.93 -10.20 -5.58
C LEU A 79 -8.04 -11.73 -5.66
N PRO A 80 -7.00 -12.49 -6.08
CA PRO A 80 -7.04 -13.95 -6.00
C PRO A 80 -7.20 -14.46 -4.57
N LEU A 81 -6.47 -13.91 -3.59
CA LEU A 81 -6.61 -14.32 -2.19
C LEU A 81 -7.99 -14.02 -1.63
N ALA A 82 -8.53 -12.84 -1.89
CA ALA A 82 -9.86 -12.44 -1.45
C ALA A 82 -10.95 -13.31 -2.07
N THR A 83 -10.85 -13.64 -3.36
CA THR A 83 -11.81 -14.54 -4.03
C THR A 83 -11.74 -15.96 -3.49
N LEU A 84 -10.54 -16.49 -3.23
CA LEU A 84 -10.36 -17.79 -2.58
C LEU A 84 -10.97 -17.81 -1.18
N ALA A 85 -10.70 -16.78 -0.38
CA ALA A 85 -11.24 -16.64 0.96
C ALA A 85 -12.77 -16.42 0.97
N ALA A 86 -13.34 -15.71 -0.01
CA ALA A 86 -14.78 -15.45 -0.04
C ALA A 86 -15.59 -16.67 -0.50
N ARG A 87 -15.03 -17.52 -1.37
CA ARG A 87 -15.79 -18.60 -2.04
C ARG A 87 -15.61 -19.96 -1.43
N TYR A 88 -14.44 -20.22 -0.87
CA TYR A 88 -14.04 -21.58 -0.52
C TYR A 88 -13.77 -21.77 0.97
N THR A 89 -13.92 -23.01 1.43
CA THR A 89 -13.35 -23.48 2.69
C THR A 89 -12.11 -24.33 2.41
N PHE A 90 -11.02 -24.04 3.11
CA PHE A 90 -9.77 -24.80 3.08
C PHE A 90 -9.15 -24.85 4.49
N PRO A 91 -8.22 -25.77 4.77
CA PRO A 91 -7.60 -25.91 6.09
C PRO A 91 -7.01 -24.58 6.59
N PHE A 92 -7.21 -24.30 7.89
CA PHE A 92 -6.67 -23.11 8.57
C PHE A 92 -7.05 -21.74 7.95
N LYS A 93 -8.09 -21.67 7.12
CA LYS A 93 -8.55 -20.42 6.46
C LYS A 93 -8.62 -19.22 7.41
N GLY A 94 -9.16 -19.40 8.62
CA GLY A 94 -9.26 -18.31 9.60
C GLY A 94 -7.91 -17.77 10.03
N VAL A 95 -6.93 -18.65 10.26
CA VAL A 95 -5.55 -18.28 10.58
C VAL A 95 -4.91 -17.54 9.41
N PHE A 96 -4.98 -18.08 8.19
CA PHE A 96 -4.43 -17.41 7.01
C PHE A 96 -5.08 -16.05 6.75
N SER A 97 -6.39 -15.93 6.93
CA SER A 97 -7.11 -14.66 6.75
C SER A 97 -6.68 -13.61 7.78
N ALA A 98 -6.33 -14.02 9.01
CA ALA A 98 -5.76 -13.14 10.01
C ALA A 98 -4.29 -12.78 9.70
N LEU A 99 -3.49 -13.76 9.28
CA LEU A 99 -2.07 -13.58 8.97
C LEU A 99 -1.83 -12.67 7.76
N VAL A 100 -2.78 -12.57 6.83
CA VAL A 100 -2.74 -11.57 5.75
C VAL A 100 -2.58 -10.15 6.29
N LEU A 101 -3.04 -9.85 7.50
CA LEU A 101 -2.98 -8.51 8.08
C LEU A 101 -1.65 -8.19 8.77
N VAL A 102 -0.83 -9.21 9.07
CA VAL A 102 0.45 -9.05 9.79
C VAL A 102 1.37 -8.00 9.15
N PRO A 103 1.50 -7.90 7.81
CA PRO A 103 2.39 -6.92 7.20
C PRO A 103 2.06 -5.47 7.51
N LEU A 104 0.83 -5.15 7.93
CA LEU A 104 0.41 -3.80 8.31
C LEU A 104 0.94 -3.36 9.69
N ILE A 105 1.53 -4.28 10.47
CA ILE A 105 1.98 -3.98 11.83
C ILE A 105 3.19 -3.06 11.83
N LEU A 106 4.13 -3.26 10.90
CA LEU A 106 5.33 -2.43 10.78
C LEU A 106 5.18 -1.43 9.63
N PRO A 107 5.71 -0.21 9.75
CA PRO A 107 5.83 0.72 8.62
C PRO A 107 6.59 0.10 7.43
N PRO A 108 6.28 0.50 6.18
CA PRO A 108 6.87 -0.11 4.99
C PRO A 108 8.39 0.06 4.90
N PHE A 109 8.93 1.21 5.32
CA PHE A 109 10.37 1.48 5.31
C PHE A 109 11.18 0.54 6.23
N VAL A 110 10.57 0.09 7.33
CA VAL A 110 11.19 -0.91 8.23
C VAL A 110 11.40 -2.22 7.48
N GLY A 111 10.46 -2.55 6.58
CA GLY A 111 10.59 -3.68 5.69
C GLY A 111 11.66 -3.53 4.61
N ALA A 112 11.95 -2.30 4.15
CA ALA A 112 13.00 -2.04 3.16
C ALA A 112 14.40 -2.43 3.67
N ILE A 113 14.73 -2.03 4.90
CA ILE A 113 16.01 -2.38 5.55
C ILE A 113 16.14 -3.90 5.66
N GLY A 114 15.07 -4.55 6.12
CA GLY A 114 15.09 -6.00 6.30
C GLY A 114 15.20 -6.76 4.98
N LEU A 115 14.51 -6.29 3.94
CA LEU A 115 14.61 -6.92 2.62
C LEU A 115 16.00 -6.76 2.02
N HIS A 116 16.70 -5.65 2.27
CA HIS A 116 18.08 -5.50 1.80
C HIS A 116 19.01 -6.58 2.39
N HIS A 117 18.83 -6.92 3.68
CA HIS A 117 19.58 -8.00 4.33
C HIS A 117 19.21 -9.40 3.82
N LEU A 118 17.99 -9.58 3.31
CA LEU A 118 17.52 -10.88 2.82
C LEU A 118 17.79 -11.09 1.33
N LEU A 119 17.36 -10.14 0.49
CA LEU A 119 17.34 -10.23 -0.97
C LEU A 119 18.42 -9.37 -1.65
N GLY A 120 19.15 -8.54 -0.92
CA GLY A 120 20.32 -7.84 -1.48
C GLY A 120 21.37 -8.84 -1.97
N LYS A 121 22.29 -8.38 -2.83
CA LYS A 121 23.34 -9.21 -3.45
C LYS A 121 24.12 -10.08 -2.45
N TYR A 122 24.32 -9.59 -1.24
CA TYR A 122 25.04 -10.27 -0.15
C TYR A 122 24.13 -10.74 0.99
N GLY A 123 22.82 -10.76 0.74
CA GLY A 123 21.80 -11.13 1.71
C GLY A 123 21.62 -12.64 1.85
N ALA A 124 20.86 -13.03 2.87
CA ALA A 124 20.67 -14.42 3.29
C ALA A 124 20.18 -15.35 2.18
N VAL A 125 19.26 -14.89 1.32
CA VAL A 125 18.72 -15.71 0.22
C VAL A 125 19.78 -15.96 -0.85
N ASN A 126 20.59 -14.95 -1.18
CA ASN A 126 21.69 -15.13 -2.12
C ASN A 126 22.74 -16.08 -1.58
N THR A 127 23.12 -15.95 -0.31
CA THR A 127 24.06 -16.87 0.33
C THR A 127 23.53 -18.30 0.27
N PHE A 128 22.26 -18.51 0.65
CA PHE A 128 21.65 -19.84 0.59
C PHE A 128 21.64 -20.44 -0.82
N LEU A 129 21.31 -19.64 -1.84
CA LEU A 129 21.27 -20.10 -3.25
C LEU A 129 22.67 -20.40 -3.80
N VAL A 130 23.68 -19.63 -3.39
CA VAL A 130 25.08 -19.89 -3.75
C VAL A 130 25.59 -21.16 -3.04
N ASP A 131 25.28 -21.34 -1.76
CA ASP A 131 25.64 -22.54 -0.98
C ASP A 131 24.99 -23.81 -1.56
N MET A 132 23.78 -23.70 -2.11
CA MET A 132 23.11 -24.77 -2.84
C MET A 132 23.67 -25.02 -4.25
N GLY A 133 24.58 -24.19 -4.73
CA GLY A 133 25.14 -24.27 -6.09
C GLY A 133 24.15 -23.86 -7.19
N VAL A 134 23.07 -23.15 -6.86
CA VAL A 134 22.11 -22.63 -7.86
C VAL A 134 22.72 -21.48 -8.64
N PHE A 135 23.49 -20.62 -7.96
CA PHE A 135 24.23 -19.52 -8.57
C PHE A 135 25.72 -19.60 -8.23
N SER A 136 26.57 -19.13 -9.15
CA SER A 136 28.02 -19.01 -8.93
C SER A 136 28.39 -17.79 -8.09
N GLU A 137 27.55 -16.76 -8.11
CA GLU A 137 27.69 -15.53 -7.33
C GLU A 137 26.30 -14.98 -6.98
N GLY A 138 26.23 -14.11 -5.96
CA GLY A 138 24.96 -13.51 -5.53
C GLY A 138 24.34 -12.64 -6.63
N TYR A 139 23.05 -12.84 -6.87
CA TYR A 139 22.23 -12.08 -7.82
C TYR A 139 21.49 -10.96 -7.10
N ASP A 140 21.53 -9.73 -7.62
CA ASP A 140 20.82 -8.63 -7.00
C ASP A 140 19.32 -8.65 -7.36
N PHE A 141 18.51 -9.31 -6.53
CA PHE A 141 17.06 -9.39 -6.71
C PHE A 141 16.35 -8.04 -6.55
N ILE A 142 17.00 -7.06 -5.91
CA ILE A 142 16.45 -5.73 -5.62
C ILE A 142 16.89 -4.71 -6.69
N GLY A 143 17.86 -5.08 -7.55
CA GLY A 143 18.32 -4.23 -8.65
C GLY A 143 18.87 -2.88 -8.17
N ASN A 144 19.69 -2.90 -7.13
CA ASN A 144 20.33 -1.76 -6.45
C ASN A 144 19.37 -0.82 -5.70
N GLY A 145 18.14 -1.24 -5.37
CA GLY A 145 17.20 -0.36 -4.64
C GLY A 145 16.43 0.60 -5.55
N GLY A 146 16.01 0.11 -6.71
CA GLY A 146 15.32 0.93 -7.71
C GLY A 146 13.79 0.99 -7.55
N PHE A 147 13.16 1.65 -8.53
CA PHE A 147 11.71 1.77 -8.70
C PHE A 147 10.94 0.46 -8.42
N TRP A 148 11.38 -0.67 -8.97
CA TRP A 148 10.67 -1.95 -8.83
C TRP A 148 10.81 -2.58 -7.44
N ALA A 149 11.91 -2.33 -6.73
CA ALA A 149 12.07 -2.78 -5.35
C ALA A 149 11.08 -2.07 -4.43
N ILE A 150 10.91 -0.77 -4.63
CA ILE A 150 9.93 0.05 -3.89
C ILE A 150 8.52 -0.48 -4.16
N VAL A 151 8.15 -0.65 -5.43
CA VAL A 151 6.84 -1.22 -5.82
C VAL A 151 6.60 -2.57 -5.17
N PHE A 152 7.59 -3.45 -5.16
CA PHE A 152 7.45 -4.79 -4.60
C PHE A 152 7.23 -4.76 -3.08
N ILE A 153 8.03 -3.99 -2.34
CA ILE A 153 7.91 -3.90 -0.88
C ILE A 153 6.62 -3.24 -0.46
N GLU A 154 6.29 -2.12 -1.10
CA GLU A 154 5.03 -1.46 -0.82
C GLU A 154 3.86 -2.38 -1.15
N ALA A 155 3.93 -3.17 -2.22
CA ALA A 155 2.87 -4.13 -2.52
C ALA A 155 2.71 -5.19 -1.43
N LEU A 156 3.82 -5.74 -0.90
CA LEU A 156 3.80 -6.70 0.20
C LEU A 156 3.30 -6.09 1.51
N HIS A 157 3.49 -4.80 1.73
CA HIS A 157 2.98 -4.09 2.89
C HIS A 157 1.49 -3.72 2.73
N LEU A 158 1.10 -3.26 1.54
CA LEU A 158 -0.19 -2.61 1.27
C LEU A 158 -1.29 -3.52 0.72
N TYR A 159 -0.96 -4.71 0.18
CA TYR A 159 -1.98 -5.66 -0.30
C TYR A 159 -3.06 -6.02 0.75
N PRO A 160 -2.82 -6.02 2.08
CA PRO A 160 -3.85 -6.38 3.04
C PRO A 160 -5.02 -5.37 3.07
N ILE A 161 -4.77 -4.09 2.82
CA ILE A 161 -5.83 -3.08 2.67
C ILE A 161 -6.76 -3.45 1.52
N LEU A 162 -6.17 -3.84 0.40
CA LEU A 162 -6.93 -4.21 -0.79
C LEU A 162 -7.67 -5.53 -0.60
N TYR A 163 -7.06 -6.47 0.12
CA TYR A 163 -7.69 -7.73 0.51
C TYR A 163 -8.93 -7.50 1.38
N LEU A 164 -8.85 -6.62 2.39
CA LEU A 164 -9.99 -6.26 3.24
C LEU A 164 -11.13 -5.63 2.43
N ASN A 165 -10.80 -4.70 1.53
CA ASN A 165 -11.81 -4.05 0.67
C ASN A 165 -12.46 -5.05 -0.31
N ALA A 166 -11.64 -5.92 -0.92
CA ALA A 166 -12.13 -6.95 -1.84
C ALA A 166 -13.02 -7.98 -1.14
N THR A 167 -12.61 -8.47 0.04
CA THR A 167 -13.39 -9.43 0.82
C THR A 167 -14.69 -8.82 1.33
N ALA A 168 -14.68 -7.57 1.80
CA ALA A 168 -15.89 -6.85 2.20
C ALA A 168 -16.85 -6.65 1.02
N ALA A 169 -16.34 -6.31 -0.16
CA ALA A 169 -17.15 -6.17 -1.37
C ALA A 169 -17.77 -7.52 -1.80
N LEU A 170 -16.97 -8.59 -1.79
CA LEU A 170 -17.42 -9.94 -2.10
C LEU A 170 -18.47 -10.46 -1.11
N ALA A 171 -18.33 -10.14 0.17
CA ALA A 171 -19.27 -10.57 1.22
C ALA A 171 -20.67 -9.93 1.08
N ASN A 172 -20.76 -8.79 0.38
CA ASN A 172 -22.04 -8.10 0.14
C ASN A 172 -22.75 -8.54 -1.16
N LEU A 173 -22.13 -9.41 -1.96
CA LEU A 173 -22.69 -9.91 -3.21
C LEU A 173 -23.81 -10.92 -2.94
N ASP A 174 -24.96 -10.80 -3.62
CA ASP A 174 -26.02 -11.80 -3.54
C ASP A 174 -25.61 -13.09 -4.30
N PRO A 175 -25.52 -14.25 -3.62
CA PRO A 175 -25.15 -15.52 -4.25
C PRO A 175 -26.10 -15.91 -5.39
N ALA A 176 -27.37 -15.51 -5.35
CA ALA A 176 -28.38 -15.86 -6.35
C ALA A 176 -28.01 -15.40 -7.76
N LEU A 177 -27.25 -14.29 -7.89
CA LEU A 177 -26.77 -13.81 -9.19
C LEU A 177 -25.80 -14.80 -9.85
N GLU A 178 -24.94 -15.43 -9.05
CA GLU A 178 -23.98 -16.40 -9.54
C GLU A 178 -24.61 -17.77 -9.81
N GLU A 179 -25.59 -18.17 -9.00
CA GLU A 179 -26.37 -19.41 -9.19
C GLU A 179 -27.25 -19.32 -10.44
N ALA A 180 -27.92 -18.18 -10.67
CA ALA A 180 -28.70 -17.96 -11.88
C ALA A 180 -27.83 -18.05 -13.15
N ALA A 181 -26.63 -17.47 -13.12
CA ALA A 181 -25.69 -17.56 -14.23
C ALA A 181 -25.16 -18.98 -14.44
N GLU A 182 -24.93 -19.74 -13.37
CA GLU A 182 -24.56 -21.16 -13.44
C GLU A 182 -25.65 -22.01 -14.08
N ASN A 183 -26.91 -21.77 -13.73
CA ASN A 183 -28.07 -22.44 -14.33
C ASN A 183 -28.21 -22.12 -15.84
N MET A 184 -27.73 -20.95 -16.28
CA MET A 184 -27.65 -20.59 -17.71
C MET A 184 -26.38 -21.13 -18.40
N GLY A 185 -25.57 -21.95 -17.73
CA GLY A 185 -24.38 -22.57 -18.31
C GLY A 185 -23.11 -21.71 -18.28
N ALA A 186 -23.10 -20.60 -17.52
CA ALA A 186 -21.91 -19.76 -17.41
C ALA A 186 -20.80 -20.45 -16.59
N SER A 187 -19.60 -20.53 -17.17
CA SER A 187 -18.40 -21.02 -16.48
C SER A 187 -18.00 -20.11 -15.31
N GLN A 188 -17.19 -20.62 -14.37
CA GLN A 188 -16.71 -19.85 -13.22
C GLN A 188 -15.99 -18.56 -13.62
N TRP A 189 -15.17 -18.61 -14.68
CA TRP A 189 -14.47 -17.42 -15.18
C TRP A 189 -15.41 -16.40 -15.81
N GLN A 190 -16.44 -16.85 -16.55
CA GLN A 190 -17.47 -15.96 -17.09
C GLN A 190 -18.26 -15.28 -15.97
N ARG A 191 -18.71 -16.04 -14.96
CA ARG A 191 -19.38 -15.49 -13.77
C ARG A 191 -18.50 -14.47 -13.05
N PHE A 192 -17.24 -14.79 -12.82
CA PHE A 192 -16.31 -13.86 -12.20
C PHE A 192 -16.15 -12.56 -13.00
N LYS A 193 -15.86 -12.65 -14.30
CA LYS A 193 -15.57 -11.48 -15.14
C LYS A 193 -16.81 -10.63 -15.45
N GLN A 194 -17.99 -11.25 -15.62
CA GLN A 194 -19.20 -10.59 -16.10
C GLN A 194 -20.13 -10.15 -14.97
N ILE A 195 -20.10 -10.81 -13.81
CA ILE A 195 -21.01 -10.54 -12.69
C ILE A 195 -20.22 -10.01 -11.50
N VAL A 196 -19.31 -10.83 -10.98
CA VAL A 196 -18.64 -10.57 -9.69
C VAL A 196 -17.75 -9.34 -9.78
N LEU A 197 -16.81 -9.32 -10.73
CA LEU A 197 -15.83 -8.26 -10.88
C LEU A 197 -16.52 -6.90 -11.10
N PRO A 198 -17.50 -6.74 -12.00
CA PRO A 198 -18.26 -5.49 -12.13
C PRO A 198 -18.97 -5.05 -10.85
N LEU A 199 -19.52 -5.98 -10.07
CA LEU A 199 -20.26 -5.67 -8.84
C LEU A 199 -19.34 -5.30 -7.66
N ILE A 200 -18.13 -5.88 -7.58
CA ILE A 200 -17.15 -5.54 -6.52
C ILE A 200 -16.25 -4.35 -6.89
N ARG A 201 -16.26 -3.89 -8.14
CA ARG A 201 -15.45 -2.75 -8.63
C ARG A 201 -15.48 -1.52 -7.72
N PRO A 202 -16.63 -1.06 -7.18
CA PRO A 202 -16.65 0.10 -6.30
C PRO A 202 -15.85 -0.12 -5.00
N GLY A 203 -15.92 -1.33 -4.43
CA GLY A 203 -15.13 -1.69 -3.25
C GLY A 203 -13.64 -1.84 -3.57
N LEU A 204 -13.31 -2.44 -4.72
CA LEU A 204 -11.93 -2.50 -5.20
C LEU A 204 -11.36 -1.10 -5.45
N PHE A 205 -12.15 -0.18 -6.02
CA PHE A 205 -11.75 1.20 -6.25
C PHE A 205 -11.48 1.94 -4.94
N ALA A 206 -12.31 1.74 -3.91
CA ALA A 206 -12.08 2.33 -2.59
C ALA A 206 -10.74 1.87 -1.99
N GLY A 207 -10.47 0.56 -2.01
CA GLY A 207 -9.19 0.01 -1.56
C GLY A 207 -8.01 0.50 -2.41
N ALA A 208 -8.16 0.50 -3.73
CA ALA A 208 -7.09 0.90 -4.66
C ALA A 208 -6.73 2.37 -4.50
N THR A 209 -7.71 3.23 -4.23
CA THR A 209 -7.50 4.64 -3.92
C THR A 209 -6.65 4.80 -2.65
N ILE A 210 -6.93 4.03 -1.60
CA ILE A 210 -6.16 4.09 -0.34
C ILE A 210 -4.72 3.66 -0.60
N VAL A 211 -4.52 2.52 -1.27
CA VAL A 211 -3.17 2.01 -1.62
C VAL A 211 -2.42 3.02 -2.49
N PHE A 212 -3.06 3.56 -3.52
CA PHE A 212 -2.48 4.54 -4.43
C PHE A 212 -2.02 5.79 -3.67
N ILE A 213 -2.90 6.41 -2.87
CA ILE A 213 -2.56 7.62 -2.12
C ILE A 213 -1.42 7.33 -1.15
N TRP A 214 -1.45 6.19 -0.45
CA TRP A 214 -0.45 5.88 0.54
C TRP A 214 0.93 5.69 -0.07
N SER A 215 1.01 4.94 -1.17
CA SER A 215 2.22 4.75 -1.99
C SER A 215 2.69 6.05 -2.66
N PHE A 216 1.77 6.85 -3.20
CA PHE A 216 2.10 8.13 -3.85
C PHE A 216 2.76 9.12 -2.89
N THR A 217 2.41 9.06 -1.61
CA THR A 217 2.96 9.91 -0.55
C THR A 217 4.08 9.25 0.27
N GLU A 218 4.55 8.08 -0.14
CA GLU A 218 5.54 7.32 0.62
C GLU A 218 6.94 7.96 0.49
N LEU A 219 7.52 8.29 1.66
CA LEU A 219 8.88 8.80 1.78
C LEU A 219 9.91 7.75 2.25
N GLY A 220 9.57 6.93 3.24
CA GLY A 220 10.54 6.13 3.98
C GLY A 220 11.15 5.01 3.15
N THR A 221 10.36 4.31 2.35
CA THR A 221 10.81 3.16 1.54
C THR A 221 11.81 3.60 0.46
N PRO A 222 11.53 4.65 -0.36
CA PRO A 222 12.53 5.22 -1.24
C PRO A 222 13.80 5.70 -0.52
N LEU A 223 13.70 6.36 0.64
CA LEU A 223 14.88 6.78 1.40
C LEU A 223 15.77 5.61 1.81
N MET A 224 15.18 4.49 2.27
CA MET A 224 15.94 3.32 2.68
C MET A 224 16.63 2.62 1.51
N PHE A 225 16.14 2.83 0.28
CA PHE A 225 16.79 2.36 -0.94
C PHE A 225 17.67 3.40 -1.63
N ASP A 226 17.87 4.57 -1.00
CA ASP A 226 18.60 5.69 -1.60
C ASP A 226 18.01 6.15 -2.96
N TYR A 227 16.70 5.96 -3.14
CA TYR A 227 16.00 6.36 -4.36
C TYR A 227 15.60 7.84 -4.29
N GLN A 228 16.51 8.72 -4.68
CA GLN A 228 16.38 10.17 -4.54
C GLN A 228 15.43 10.82 -5.56
N THR A 229 15.21 10.18 -6.71
CA THR A 229 14.41 10.73 -7.82
C THR A 229 12.92 10.44 -7.64
N VAL A 230 12.35 10.84 -6.50
CA VAL A 230 10.91 10.71 -6.21
C VAL A 230 10.44 11.89 -5.35
N THR A 231 9.25 12.43 -5.63
CA THR A 231 8.82 13.70 -5.03
C THR A 231 8.81 13.75 -3.50
N PRO A 232 8.34 12.73 -2.76
CA PRO A 232 8.40 12.75 -1.29
C PRO A 232 9.83 12.95 -0.77
N VAL A 233 10.82 12.28 -1.35
CA VAL A 233 12.24 12.43 -1.00
C VAL A 233 12.76 13.82 -1.35
N GLN A 234 12.40 14.34 -2.52
CA GLN A 234 12.76 15.70 -2.94
C GLN A 234 12.19 16.77 -2.00
N ILE A 235 10.94 16.62 -1.55
CA ILE A 235 10.33 17.49 -0.54
C ILE A 235 11.13 17.40 0.77
N PHE A 236 11.42 16.20 1.24
CA PHE A 236 12.15 15.98 2.49
C PHE A 236 13.55 16.59 2.46
N ASN A 237 14.31 16.37 1.38
CA ASN A 237 15.64 16.94 1.21
C ASN A 237 15.58 18.47 1.08
N GLY A 238 14.63 18.99 0.31
CA GLY A 238 14.47 20.43 0.14
C GLY A 238 14.05 21.16 1.42
N ILE A 239 13.34 20.50 2.34
CA ILE A 239 13.06 21.05 3.68
C ILE A 239 14.30 21.01 4.59
N LYS A 240 15.12 19.96 4.45
CA LYS A 240 16.36 19.79 5.24
C LYS A 240 17.44 20.79 4.85
N GLU A 241 17.55 21.08 3.56
CA GLU A 241 18.43 22.11 3.06
C GLU A 241 17.93 23.45 3.60
N MET A 242 18.68 24.08 4.52
CA MET A 242 18.31 25.31 5.24
C MET A 242 18.16 26.57 4.35
N ASN A 243 17.98 26.39 3.05
CA ASN A 243 17.67 27.45 2.11
C ASN A 243 16.20 27.83 2.27
N THR A 244 15.91 29.14 2.30
CA THR A 244 14.56 29.70 2.18
C THR A 244 13.97 29.48 0.77
N SER A 245 14.02 28.24 0.27
CA SER A 245 13.43 27.84 -1.01
C SER A 245 11.94 27.55 -0.82
N GLN A 246 11.11 28.08 -1.72
CA GLN A 246 9.66 27.82 -1.75
C GLN A 246 9.33 26.54 -2.53
N GLU A 247 10.32 25.86 -3.11
CA GLU A 247 10.15 24.67 -3.95
C GLU A 247 9.53 23.47 -3.21
N PRO A 248 9.91 23.12 -1.97
CA PRO A 248 9.29 21.98 -1.27
C PRO A 248 7.80 22.20 -1.00
N TYR A 249 7.41 23.45 -0.75
CA TYR A 249 6.00 23.84 -0.60
C TYR A 249 5.24 23.71 -1.92
N ALA A 250 5.86 24.14 -3.03
CA ALA A 250 5.30 23.97 -4.37
C ALA A 250 5.11 22.49 -4.75
N LEU A 251 6.11 21.63 -4.50
CA LEU A 251 6.01 20.18 -4.71
C LEU A 251 4.88 19.58 -3.88
N THR A 252 4.77 19.96 -2.61
CA THR A 252 3.69 19.49 -1.73
C THR A 252 2.32 19.92 -2.24
N ALA A 253 2.17 21.16 -2.69
CA ALA A 253 0.94 21.66 -3.29
C ALA A 253 0.58 20.88 -4.57
N VAL A 254 1.55 20.66 -5.47
CA VAL A 254 1.38 19.86 -6.69
C VAL A 254 0.94 18.43 -6.37
N MET A 255 1.58 17.77 -5.39
CA MET A 255 1.18 16.44 -4.95
C MET A 255 -0.24 16.41 -4.39
N LEU A 256 -0.62 17.39 -3.57
CA LEU A 256 -1.97 17.49 -3.01
C LEU A 256 -3.02 17.64 -4.11
N PHE A 257 -2.80 18.56 -5.05
CA PHE A 257 -3.71 18.75 -6.19
C PHE A 257 -3.77 17.51 -7.08
N ALA A 258 -2.63 16.85 -7.32
CA ALA A 258 -2.57 15.60 -8.07
C ALA A 258 -3.34 14.47 -7.38
N ALA A 259 -3.18 14.28 -6.07
CA ALA A 259 -3.89 13.27 -5.30
C ALA A 259 -5.42 13.49 -5.34
N ILE A 260 -5.87 14.74 -5.16
CA ILE A 260 -7.29 15.11 -5.29
C ILE A 260 -7.78 14.84 -6.72
N MET A 261 -7.00 15.23 -7.73
CA MET A 261 -7.35 15.03 -9.13
C MET A 261 -7.46 13.55 -9.48
N PHE A 262 -6.50 12.71 -9.07
CA PHE A 262 -6.55 11.26 -9.27
C PHE A 262 -7.73 10.62 -8.53
N TYR A 263 -8.03 11.06 -7.31
CA TYR A 263 -9.22 10.60 -6.59
C TYR A 263 -10.51 10.95 -7.35
N LEU A 264 -10.66 12.20 -7.80
CA LEU A 264 -11.85 12.65 -8.53
C LEU A 264 -12.01 11.93 -9.87
N LEU A 265 -10.93 11.83 -10.66
CA LEU A 265 -10.91 11.07 -11.91
C LEU A 265 -11.28 9.61 -11.68
N GLY A 266 -10.64 8.97 -10.70
CA GLY A 266 -10.94 7.61 -10.31
C GLY A 266 -12.40 7.44 -9.91
N LYS A 267 -12.94 8.35 -9.10
CA LYS A 267 -14.34 8.32 -8.67
C LYS A 267 -15.30 8.51 -9.84
N MET A 268 -14.98 9.34 -10.82
CA MET A 268 -15.80 9.51 -12.03
C MET A 268 -15.79 8.24 -12.90
N VAL A 269 -14.63 7.60 -13.05
CA VAL A 269 -14.47 6.39 -13.89
C VAL A 269 -15.05 5.14 -13.23
N PHE A 270 -14.77 4.94 -11.94
CA PHE A 270 -15.06 3.69 -11.22
C PHE A 270 -16.20 3.81 -10.19
N GLY A 271 -16.59 5.03 -9.80
CA GLY A 271 -17.64 5.29 -8.80
C GLY A 271 -19.05 5.45 -9.38
N GLY A 272 -19.25 5.29 -10.69
CA GLY A 272 -20.56 5.44 -11.33
C GLY A 272 -21.56 4.34 -10.95
N LYS A 273 -22.79 4.74 -10.54
CA LYS A 273 -24.10 4.03 -10.41
C LYS A 273 -24.17 2.60 -9.82
N ALA A 274 -23.08 1.87 -9.65
CA ALA A 274 -23.05 0.52 -9.07
C ALA A 274 -23.45 0.51 -7.58
N TYR A 275 -23.32 1.64 -6.89
CA TYR A 275 -23.86 1.83 -5.53
C TYR A 275 -25.40 1.74 -5.46
N ALA A 276 -26.11 1.95 -6.57
CA ALA A 276 -27.57 1.91 -6.59
C ALA A 276 -28.16 0.50 -6.79
N MET A 277 -27.30 -0.50 -7.06
CA MET A 277 -27.73 -1.87 -7.36
C MET A 277 -27.16 -2.89 -6.36
N TYR A 278 -26.93 -2.47 -5.11
CA TYR A 278 -26.82 -3.44 -4.01
C TYR A 278 -28.19 -4.09 -3.81
N SER A 279 -28.46 -5.23 -4.44
CA SER A 279 -29.31 -6.20 -3.75
C SER A 279 -28.47 -6.66 -2.55
N LYS A 280 -28.68 -6.02 -1.40
CA LYS A 280 -28.11 -6.48 -0.14
C LYS A 280 -28.39 -7.98 -0.06
N ALA A 281 -27.34 -8.79 0.09
CA ALA A 281 -27.45 -10.25 0.00
C ALA A 281 -28.67 -10.73 0.80
N SER A 282 -29.65 -11.27 0.07
CA SER A 282 -30.90 -11.77 0.66
C SER A 282 -30.71 -13.13 1.32
N VAL A 283 -29.66 -13.85 0.89
CA VAL A 283 -29.26 -15.19 1.36
C VAL A 283 -27.77 -15.18 1.67
N GLN A 284 -27.38 -15.86 2.76
CA GLN A 284 -25.98 -16.01 3.14
C GLN A 284 -25.27 -16.93 2.13
N SER A 285 -24.15 -16.47 1.58
CA SER A 285 -23.30 -17.27 0.68
C SER A 285 -22.89 -18.59 1.35
N THR A 286 -23.21 -19.72 0.69
CA THR A 286 -22.75 -21.04 1.14
C THR A 286 -21.35 -21.27 0.60
N LEU A 287 -20.37 -21.36 1.51
CA LEU A 287 -18.98 -21.62 1.13
C LEU A 287 -18.85 -23.00 0.48
N GLN A 288 -18.21 -23.07 -0.69
CA GLN A 288 -17.96 -24.33 -1.38
C GLN A 288 -16.74 -25.03 -0.77
N LYS A 289 -16.85 -26.34 -0.47
CA LYS A 289 -15.70 -27.15 -0.06
C LYS A 289 -14.84 -27.47 -1.27
N LEU A 290 -13.57 -27.07 -1.23
CA LEU A 290 -12.60 -27.48 -2.26
C LEU A 290 -12.26 -28.97 -2.12
N SER A 291 -11.93 -29.60 -3.24
CA SER A 291 -11.29 -30.92 -3.19
C SER A 291 -9.96 -30.84 -2.43
N PRO A 292 -9.48 -31.93 -1.82
CA PRO A 292 -8.27 -31.90 -0.99
C PRO A 292 -7.08 -31.24 -1.70
N LEU A 293 -6.79 -31.62 -2.94
CA LEU A 293 -5.69 -31.05 -3.74
C LEU A 293 -5.84 -29.54 -3.96
N LYS A 294 -7.04 -29.08 -4.32
CA LYS A 294 -7.30 -27.64 -4.53
C LYS A 294 -7.25 -26.86 -3.22
N GLY A 295 -7.65 -27.49 -2.11
CA GLY A 295 -7.50 -26.93 -0.76
C GLY A 295 -6.03 -26.71 -0.38
N TRP A 296 -5.17 -27.68 -0.69
CA TRP A 296 -3.71 -27.54 -0.49
C TRP A 296 -3.09 -26.47 -1.39
N LEU A 297 -3.51 -26.36 -2.65
CA LEU A 297 -3.05 -25.29 -3.54
C LEU A 297 -3.47 -23.90 -3.07
N ALA A 298 -4.72 -23.76 -2.59
CA ALA A 298 -5.17 -22.51 -1.99
C ALA A 298 -4.34 -22.16 -0.75
N MET A 299 -4.09 -23.15 0.13
CA MET A 299 -3.23 -22.98 1.29
C MET A 299 -1.82 -22.53 0.89
N ALA A 300 -1.20 -23.19 -0.10
CA ALA A 300 0.11 -22.83 -0.60
C ALA A 300 0.17 -21.39 -1.13
N ALA A 301 -0.88 -20.93 -1.84
CA ALA A 301 -0.95 -19.55 -2.32
C ALA A 301 -0.94 -18.54 -1.16
N PHE A 302 -1.72 -18.78 -0.11
CA PHE A 302 -1.69 -17.94 1.10
C PHE A 302 -0.33 -18.00 1.79
N THR A 303 0.23 -19.19 2.00
CA THR A 303 1.52 -19.38 2.66
C THR A 303 2.64 -18.67 1.92
N ILE A 304 2.69 -18.72 0.58
CA ILE A 304 3.72 -18.05 -0.22
C ILE A 304 3.62 -16.53 -0.05
N VAL A 305 2.43 -15.95 -0.22
CA VAL A 305 2.25 -14.50 -0.12
C VAL A 305 2.53 -14.00 1.30
N ILE A 306 1.98 -14.67 2.32
CA ILE A 306 2.21 -14.30 3.73
C ILE A 306 3.66 -14.50 4.09
N GLY A 307 4.29 -15.60 3.66
CA GLY A 307 5.71 -15.86 3.88
C GLY A 307 6.55 -14.70 3.37
N LEU A 308 6.37 -14.33 2.10
CA LEU A 308 7.08 -13.19 1.49
C LEU A 308 6.80 -11.87 2.20
N ALA A 309 5.56 -11.61 2.62
CA ALA A 309 5.19 -10.36 3.28
C ALA A 309 5.66 -10.27 4.74
N VAL A 310 5.91 -11.41 5.39
CA VAL A 310 6.44 -11.50 6.76
C VAL A 310 7.97 -11.51 6.79
N LEU A 311 8.64 -11.87 5.68
CA LEU A 311 10.11 -11.82 5.59
C LEU A 311 10.74 -10.52 6.12
N PRO A 312 10.22 -9.32 5.78
CA PRO A 312 10.81 -8.08 6.28
C PRO A 312 10.68 -7.94 7.81
N HIS A 313 9.61 -8.48 8.41
CA HIS A 313 9.40 -8.47 9.85
C HIS A 313 10.37 -9.40 10.57
N ILE A 314 10.59 -10.60 10.02
CA ILE A 314 11.58 -11.55 10.52
C ILE A 314 12.97 -10.92 10.46
N SER A 315 13.28 -10.22 9.36
CA SER A 315 14.57 -9.58 9.23
C SER A 315 14.78 -8.49 10.25
N VAL A 316 13.80 -7.64 10.51
CA VAL A 316 13.90 -6.59 11.53
C VAL A 316 14.10 -7.20 12.92
N LEU A 317 13.40 -8.29 13.23
CA LEU A 317 13.61 -9.01 14.48
C LEU A 317 15.06 -9.52 14.60
N PHE A 318 15.60 -10.12 13.53
CA PHE A 318 16.98 -10.61 13.53
C PHE A 318 17.99 -9.47 13.63
N THR A 319 17.82 -8.39 12.88
CA THR A 319 18.68 -7.20 12.95
C THR A 319 18.67 -6.59 14.35
N SER A 320 17.53 -6.57 15.04
CA SER A 320 17.45 -6.03 16.41
C SER A 320 18.26 -6.83 17.43
N LEU A 321 18.49 -8.12 17.17
CA LEU A 321 19.22 -9.03 18.05
C LEU A 321 20.63 -9.36 17.53
N ALA A 322 20.98 -8.92 16.33
CA ALA A 322 22.27 -9.20 15.70
C ALA A 322 23.30 -8.15 16.11
N VAL A 323 24.57 -8.54 16.29
CA VAL A 323 25.65 -7.55 16.38
C VAL A 323 25.78 -6.85 15.02
N GLU A 324 26.01 -5.54 15.01
CA GLU A 324 26.15 -4.77 13.77
C GLU A 324 27.25 -5.38 12.86
N GLY A 325 26.90 -5.59 11.59
CA GLY A 325 27.79 -6.23 10.61
C GLY A 325 27.89 -7.77 10.68
N SER A 326 27.30 -8.43 11.69
CA SER A 326 27.35 -9.90 11.84
C SER A 326 26.42 -10.66 10.88
N TRP A 327 25.53 -9.95 10.19
CA TRP A 327 24.58 -10.54 9.24
C TRP A 327 24.90 -10.12 7.80
N TYR A 328 26.11 -10.43 7.37
CA TYR A 328 26.61 -10.21 6.02
C TYR A 328 27.06 -11.55 5.41
N LYS A 329 26.68 -11.81 4.15
CA LYS A 329 26.99 -13.07 3.42
C LYS A 329 26.73 -14.33 4.25
N SER A 330 25.64 -14.34 4.99
CA SER A 330 25.27 -15.42 5.89
C SER A 330 23.75 -15.57 5.90
N VAL A 331 23.27 -16.82 6.05
CA VAL A 331 21.84 -17.10 6.10
C VAL A 331 21.22 -16.57 7.40
N PHE A 332 21.97 -16.60 8.50
CA PHE A 332 21.59 -16.09 9.81
C PHE A 332 22.68 -15.17 10.38
N PRO A 333 22.35 -14.24 11.29
CA PRO A 333 23.34 -13.49 12.04
C PRO A 333 24.36 -14.41 12.71
N GLN A 334 25.65 -14.10 12.56
CA GLN A 334 26.73 -14.91 13.13
C GLN A 334 26.91 -14.69 14.64
N SER A 335 26.51 -13.53 15.14
CA SER A 335 26.58 -13.18 16.57
C SER A 335 25.34 -12.41 16.98
N TRP A 336 24.93 -12.62 18.24
CA TRP A 336 23.71 -12.07 18.81
C TRP A 336 24.05 -11.18 20.01
N THR A 337 23.32 -10.09 20.19
CA THR A 337 23.48 -9.12 21.29
C THR A 337 22.12 -8.62 21.76
N LEU A 338 22.06 -8.21 23.03
CA LEU A 338 20.93 -7.48 23.61
C LEU A 338 21.28 -6.02 23.92
N GLU A 339 22.51 -5.58 23.60
CA GLU A 339 23.01 -4.23 23.91
C GLU A 339 22.13 -3.11 23.31
N HIS A 340 21.44 -3.38 22.20
CA HIS A 340 20.48 -2.45 21.61
C HIS A 340 19.30 -2.10 22.53
N PHE A 341 19.04 -2.90 23.56
CA PHE A 341 17.94 -2.72 24.52
C PHE A 341 18.41 -2.21 25.90
N ASP A 342 19.72 -2.14 26.16
CA ASP A 342 20.27 -1.79 27.47
C ASP A 342 20.14 -0.28 27.80
N GLY A 343 19.71 0.54 26.84
CA GLY A 343 19.49 1.98 26.99
C GLY A 343 18.11 2.50 26.57
N ALA A 344 17.11 1.61 26.42
CA ALA A 344 15.76 1.93 25.95
C ALA A 344 14.77 2.27 27.07
#